data_AF-A0A7Y1BJ86-F1
#
_entry.id   AF-A0A7Y1BJ86-F1
#
_cell.length_a   1.000
_cell.length_b   1.000
_cell.length_c   1.000
_cell.angle_alpha   90.00
_cell.angle_beta   90.00
_cell.angle_gamma   90.00
#
_symmetry.space_group_name_H-M   'P 1'
#
loop_
_entity.id
_entity.type
_entity.pdbx_description
1 polymer ?
#
loop_
_entity_poly.entity_id
_entity_poly.type
_entity_poly.pdbx_seq_one_letter_code
_entity_poly.pdbx_strand_id
1 'polypeptide(L)'
;MRKPASLSVGLRLLLASQAMAPLSVKLGLVQQLGAEKAALLAPHMPPGQLRELIMVMPIEFAAEVTTHLDPRLILDTYLSLPDSLHLEVARQLCADGAFATAARYAECLSAKQIKVLIYGINDVDHVLQIARHIVDMPLISESLRSFSTGYLCKLTEAAVLDRNLPVAAQVLGGLSLARQADVCAGLQPSTLRQLLPLLLLISGEGLRKQLPEAVLELFEKQLA
;
A
#
# COMPACT_ATOMS: atom_id res chain seq x y z
N MET A 1 12.68 -3.67 -17.99
CA MET A 1 11.50 -2.77 -18.15
C MET A 1 10.47 -3.50 -19.01
N ARG A 2 9.23 -3.69 -18.53
CA ARG A 2 8.17 -4.29 -19.34
C ARG A 2 7.74 -3.28 -20.40
N LYS A 3 7.69 -3.70 -21.66
CA LYS A 3 7.21 -2.87 -22.77
C LYS A 3 5.67 -2.83 -22.73
N PRO A 4 5.02 -1.68 -22.93
CA PRO A 4 3.56 -1.62 -22.96
C PRO A 4 3.01 -2.47 -24.11
N ALA A 5 1.83 -3.05 -23.91
CA ALA A 5 1.13 -3.85 -24.92
C ALA A 5 0.88 -3.02 -26.19
N SER A 6 0.86 -3.69 -27.35
CA SER A 6 0.61 -3.04 -28.63
C SER A 6 -0.84 -2.57 -28.73
N LEU A 7 -1.02 -1.35 -29.24
CA LEU A 7 -2.33 -0.74 -29.41
C LEU A 7 -3.01 -1.20 -30.71
N SER A 8 -4.32 -1.40 -30.64
CA SER A 8 -5.14 -1.58 -31.84
C SER A 8 -5.08 -0.33 -32.74
N VAL A 9 -5.40 -0.50 -34.02
CA VAL A 9 -5.37 0.62 -35.00
C VAL A 9 -6.29 1.76 -34.55
N GLY A 10 -7.49 1.46 -34.05
CA GLY A 10 -8.43 2.46 -33.56
C GLY A 10 -7.90 3.26 -32.36
N LEU A 11 -7.25 2.59 -31.41
CA LEU A 11 -6.63 3.26 -30.25
C LEU A 11 -5.45 4.15 -30.66
N ARG A 12 -4.66 3.73 -31.66
CA ARG A 12 -3.58 4.57 -32.21
C ARG A 12 -4.09 5.82 -32.90
N LEU A 13 -5.16 5.70 -33.69
CA LEU A 13 -5.80 6.85 -34.33
C LEU A 13 -6.39 7.81 -33.30
N LEU A 14 -7.02 7.28 -32.24
CA LEU A 14 -7.55 8.09 -31.15
C LEU A 14 -6.43 8.85 -30.42
N LEU A 15 -5.31 8.21 -30.10
CA LEU A 15 -4.13 8.88 -29.51
C LEU A 15 -3.59 9.99 -30.40
N ALA A 16 -3.46 9.73 -31.70
CA ALA A 16 -2.99 10.72 -32.66
C ALA A 16 -3.92 11.94 -32.74
N SER A 17 -5.23 11.75 -32.51
CA SER A 17 -6.22 12.84 -32.53
C SER A 17 -6.29 13.67 -31.23
N GLN A 18 -5.59 13.27 -30.16
CA GLN A 18 -5.76 13.89 -28.84
C GLN A 18 -5.22 15.32 -28.72
N ALA A 19 -4.35 15.78 -29.60
CA ALA A 19 -3.85 17.16 -29.55
C ALA A 19 -4.95 18.22 -29.82
N MET A 20 -6.10 17.84 -30.41
CA MET A 20 -7.07 18.80 -30.95
C MET A 20 -8.43 18.82 -30.23
N ALA A 21 -8.69 17.89 -29.31
CA ALA A 21 -9.97 17.79 -28.61
C ALA A 21 -9.94 18.48 -27.23
N PRO A 22 -11.02 19.16 -26.80
CA PRO A 22 -11.17 19.63 -25.42
C PRO A 22 -11.13 18.48 -24.40
N LEU A 23 -10.69 18.76 -23.17
CA LEU A 23 -10.53 17.75 -22.11
C LEU A 23 -11.83 17.00 -21.79
N SER A 24 -12.98 17.68 -21.79
CA SER A 24 -14.30 17.07 -21.56
C SER A 24 -14.66 16.02 -22.61
N VAL A 25 -14.30 16.26 -23.88
CA VAL A 25 -14.52 15.31 -24.98
C VAL A 25 -13.59 14.10 -24.82
N LYS A 26 -12.33 14.31 -24.44
CA LYS A 26 -11.39 13.22 -24.16
C LYS A 26 -11.89 12.34 -23.02
N LEU A 27 -12.34 12.94 -21.92
CA LEU A 27 -12.85 12.21 -20.77
C LEU A 27 -14.05 11.34 -21.15
N GLY A 28 -15.04 11.91 -21.85
CA GLY A 28 -16.21 11.15 -22.30
C GLY A 28 -15.85 9.98 -23.22
N LEU A 29 -14.91 10.18 -24.15
CA LEU A 29 -14.43 9.09 -25.01
C LEU A 29 -13.70 8.01 -24.23
N VAL A 30 -12.83 8.39 -23.29
CA VAL A 30 -12.08 7.42 -22.46
C VAL A 30 -13.02 6.60 -21.59
N GLN A 31 -14.07 7.20 -21.03
CA GLN A 31 -15.10 6.49 -20.28
C GLN A 31 -15.89 5.52 -21.17
N GLN A 32 -16.29 5.93 -22.38
CA GLN A 32 -16.98 5.06 -23.34
C GLN A 32 -16.13 3.88 -23.82
N LEU A 33 -14.81 4.03 -23.86
CA LEU A 33 -13.89 2.94 -24.18
C LEU A 33 -13.85 1.86 -23.09
N GLY A 34 -14.18 2.22 -21.85
CA GLY A 34 -14.10 1.36 -20.67
C GLY A 34 -12.70 1.31 -20.05
N ALA A 35 -12.66 0.82 -18.80
CA ALA A 35 -11.47 0.89 -17.95
C ALA A 35 -10.24 0.17 -18.53
N GLU A 36 -10.41 -1.03 -19.08
CA GLU A 36 -9.32 -1.82 -19.65
C GLU A 36 -8.66 -1.12 -20.85
N LYS A 37 -9.46 -0.56 -21.77
CA LYS A 37 -8.92 0.16 -22.93
C LYS A 37 -8.29 1.49 -22.52
N ALA A 38 -8.86 2.17 -21.54
CA ALA A 38 -8.27 3.38 -20.96
C ALA A 38 -6.90 3.08 -20.32
N ALA A 39 -6.78 1.96 -19.59
CA ALA A 39 -5.51 1.49 -19.04
C ALA A 39 -4.48 1.17 -20.13
N LEU A 40 -4.90 0.55 -21.24
CA LEU A 40 -4.02 0.28 -22.38
C LEU A 40 -3.53 1.56 -23.05
N LEU A 41 -4.35 2.63 -23.09
CA LEU A 41 -3.99 3.92 -23.68
C LEU A 41 -3.01 4.71 -22.83
N ALA A 42 -3.14 4.67 -21.50
CA ALA A 42 -2.42 5.56 -20.59
C ALA A 42 -0.89 5.59 -20.79
N PRO A 43 -0.17 4.45 -20.92
CA PRO A 43 1.29 4.47 -21.13
C PRO A 43 1.77 5.14 -22.43
N HIS A 44 0.87 5.36 -23.39
CA HIS A 44 1.18 5.95 -24.68
C HIS A 44 0.75 7.42 -24.78
N MET A 45 0.14 7.96 -23.72
CA MET A 45 -0.24 9.37 -23.65
C MET A 45 0.93 10.23 -23.16
N PRO A 46 1.07 11.49 -23.63
CA PRO A 46 2.02 12.43 -23.05
C PRO A 46 1.74 12.64 -21.54
N PRO A 47 2.77 12.64 -20.67
CA PRO A 47 2.59 12.69 -19.20
C PRO A 47 1.70 13.85 -18.71
N GLY A 48 1.86 15.05 -19.25
CA GLY A 48 1.04 16.21 -18.88
C GLY A 48 -0.43 16.03 -19.23
N GLN A 49 -0.74 15.46 -20.40
CA GLN A 49 -2.11 15.21 -20.83
C GLN A 49 -2.76 14.07 -20.03
N LEU A 50 -1.99 13.03 -19.73
CA LEU A 50 -2.45 11.93 -18.89
C LEU A 50 -2.77 12.43 -17.47
N ARG A 51 -1.90 13.29 -16.90
CA ARG A 51 -2.14 13.93 -15.61
C ARG A 51 -3.43 14.73 -15.61
N GLU A 52 -3.63 15.61 -16.58
CA GLU A 52 -4.85 16.42 -16.70
C GLU A 52 -6.11 15.55 -16.79
N LEU A 53 -6.05 14.47 -17.58
CA LEU A 53 -7.14 13.52 -17.72
C LEU A 53 -7.48 12.81 -16.41
N ILE A 54 -6.46 12.31 -15.70
CA ILE A 54 -6.62 11.63 -14.42
C ILE A 54 -7.24 12.58 -13.38
N MET A 55 -6.79 13.84 -13.33
CA MET A 55 -7.27 14.84 -12.36
C MET A 55 -8.75 15.19 -12.46
N VAL A 56 -9.37 14.97 -13.63
CA VAL A 56 -10.80 15.26 -13.86
C VAL A 56 -11.64 13.98 -13.97
N MET A 57 -11.01 12.81 -13.84
CA MET A 57 -11.67 11.53 -13.96
C MET A 57 -12.47 11.22 -12.68
N PRO A 58 -13.69 10.68 -12.78
CA PRO A 58 -14.40 10.17 -11.61
C PRO A 58 -13.58 9.10 -10.89
N ILE A 59 -13.60 9.13 -9.56
CA ILE A 59 -12.74 8.27 -8.72
C ILE A 59 -13.06 6.79 -8.92
N GLU A 60 -14.33 6.44 -9.08
CA GLU A 60 -14.80 5.08 -9.33
C GLU A 60 -14.19 4.55 -10.63
N PHE A 61 -14.27 5.31 -11.71
CA PHE A 61 -13.70 4.93 -12.99
C PHE A 61 -12.17 4.91 -12.97
N ALA A 62 -11.55 5.87 -12.27
CA ALA A 62 -10.09 5.88 -12.09
C ALA A 62 -9.62 4.60 -11.36
N ALA A 63 -10.33 4.20 -10.30
CA ALA A 63 -10.06 2.96 -9.57
C ALA A 63 -10.19 1.74 -10.47
N GLU A 64 -11.26 1.62 -11.26
CA GLU A 64 -11.42 0.54 -12.25
C GLU A 64 -10.24 0.49 -13.23
N VAL A 65 -9.83 1.64 -13.78
CA VAL A 65 -8.67 1.73 -14.69
C VAL A 65 -7.39 1.22 -14.01
N THR A 66 -7.17 1.56 -12.73
CA THR A 66 -5.97 1.11 -12.01
C THR A 66 -5.89 -0.41 -11.84
N THR A 67 -7.02 -1.12 -11.84
CA THR A 67 -7.00 -2.60 -11.76
C THR A 67 -6.31 -3.23 -12.98
N HIS A 68 -6.44 -2.60 -14.15
CA HIS A 68 -5.87 -3.04 -15.42
C HIS A 68 -4.50 -2.41 -15.74
N LEU A 69 -4.11 -1.35 -15.02
CA LEU A 69 -2.88 -0.61 -15.29
C LEU A 69 -1.76 -0.99 -14.29
N ASP A 70 -0.57 -1.29 -14.82
CA ASP A 70 0.65 -1.38 -14.02
C ASP A 70 1.17 0.05 -13.76
N PRO A 71 1.24 0.52 -12.50
CA PRO A 71 1.67 1.89 -12.17
C PRO A 71 3.08 2.19 -12.68
N ARG A 72 3.94 1.17 -12.83
CA ARG A 72 5.32 1.35 -13.32
C ARG A 72 5.38 1.83 -14.77
N LEU A 73 4.32 1.63 -15.55
CA LEU A 73 4.23 2.10 -16.95
C LEU A 73 3.93 3.61 -17.05
N ILE A 74 3.41 4.20 -15.97
CA ILE A 74 3.06 5.63 -15.91
C ILE A 74 3.69 6.31 -14.68
N LEU A 75 4.80 5.78 -14.18
CA LEU A 75 5.34 6.08 -12.85
C LEU A 75 5.53 7.59 -12.62
N ASP A 76 6.18 8.29 -13.56
CA ASP A 76 6.43 9.72 -13.43
C ASP A 76 5.13 10.54 -13.37
N THR A 77 4.12 10.11 -14.14
CA THR A 77 2.80 10.76 -14.11
C THR A 77 2.12 10.47 -12.78
N TYR A 78 2.10 9.21 -12.36
CA TYR A 78 1.51 8.77 -11.10
C TYR A 78 2.10 9.52 -9.92
N LEU A 79 3.43 9.59 -9.79
CA LEU A 79 4.11 10.28 -8.68
C LEU A 79 3.93 11.81 -8.71
N SER A 80 3.50 12.39 -9.82
CA SER A 80 3.20 13.82 -9.94
C SER A 80 1.78 14.19 -9.51
N LEU A 81 0.92 13.21 -9.25
CA LEU A 81 -0.46 13.40 -8.80
C LEU A 81 -0.47 13.87 -7.33
N PRO A 82 -1.53 14.57 -6.89
CA PRO A 82 -1.66 14.99 -5.50
C PRO A 82 -1.96 13.80 -4.57
N ASP A 83 -1.44 13.85 -3.35
CA ASP A 83 -1.68 12.84 -2.31
C ASP A 83 -3.18 12.62 -2.02
N SER A 84 -4.02 13.66 -2.17
CA SER A 84 -5.47 13.55 -2.02
C SER A 84 -6.09 12.56 -3.02
N LEU A 85 -5.64 12.60 -4.27
CA LEU A 85 -6.14 11.70 -5.31
C LEU A 85 -5.63 10.27 -5.08
N HIS A 86 -4.37 10.11 -4.68
CA HIS A 86 -3.84 8.80 -4.27
C HIS A 86 -4.70 8.18 -3.18
N LEU A 87 -5.08 8.98 -2.18
CA LEU A 87 -5.92 8.52 -1.08
C LEU A 87 -7.35 8.20 -1.52
N GLU A 88 -7.98 9.03 -2.34
CA GLU A 88 -9.34 8.80 -2.84
C GLU A 88 -9.42 7.50 -3.65
N VAL A 89 -8.49 7.30 -4.59
CA VAL A 89 -8.42 6.07 -5.37
C VAL A 89 -8.10 4.86 -4.47
N ALA A 90 -7.19 5.00 -3.50
CA ALA A 90 -6.90 3.91 -2.57
C ALA A 90 -8.13 3.51 -1.73
N ARG A 91 -8.91 4.48 -1.24
CA ARG A 91 -10.16 4.21 -0.51
C ARG A 91 -11.20 3.52 -1.40
N GLN A 92 -11.33 3.96 -2.64
CA GLN A 92 -12.23 3.31 -3.59
C GLN A 92 -11.81 1.87 -3.87
N LEU A 93 -10.51 1.62 -4.11
CA LEU A 93 -9.98 0.27 -4.26
C LEU A 93 -10.23 -0.61 -3.03
N CYS A 94 -10.16 -0.06 -1.82
CA CYS A 94 -10.54 -0.78 -0.60
C CYS A 94 -12.03 -1.13 -0.58
N ALA A 95 -12.90 -0.18 -0.94
CA ALA A 95 -14.34 -0.40 -1.02
C ALA A 95 -14.70 -1.49 -2.05
N ASP A 96 -13.95 -1.56 -3.15
CA ASP A 96 -14.11 -2.57 -4.21
C ASP A 96 -13.43 -3.91 -3.87
N GLY A 97 -12.74 -4.02 -2.73
CA GLY A 97 -11.97 -5.21 -2.34
C GLY A 97 -10.69 -5.45 -3.16
N ALA A 98 -10.24 -4.46 -3.93
CA ALA A 98 -9.09 -4.54 -4.83
C ALA A 98 -7.74 -4.28 -4.11
N PHE A 99 -7.51 -4.95 -2.97
CA PHE A 99 -6.36 -4.72 -2.09
C PHE A 99 -5.00 -4.99 -2.75
N ALA A 100 -4.91 -6.02 -3.60
CA ALA A 100 -3.67 -6.32 -4.34
C ALA A 100 -3.29 -5.19 -5.32
N THR A 101 -4.28 -4.55 -5.94
CA THR A 101 -4.06 -3.38 -6.80
C THR A 101 -3.62 -2.19 -5.97
N ALA A 102 -4.31 -1.90 -4.86
CA ALA A 102 -3.93 -0.82 -3.95
C ALA A 102 -2.48 -0.99 -3.44
N ALA A 103 -2.07 -2.21 -3.08
CA ALA A 103 -0.70 -2.53 -2.68
C ALA A 103 0.31 -2.22 -3.78
N ARG A 104 0.07 -2.69 -5.02
CA ARG A 104 0.95 -2.45 -6.18
C ARG A 104 1.19 -0.95 -6.44
N TYR A 105 0.15 -0.13 -6.24
CA TYR A 105 0.24 1.33 -6.39
C TYR A 105 0.92 1.99 -5.18
N ALA A 106 0.65 1.50 -3.96
CA ALA A 106 1.30 1.98 -2.74
C ALA A 106 2.81 1.74 -2.75
N GLU A 107 3.28 0.60 -3.29
CA GLU A 107 4.72 0.29 -3.44
C GLU A 107 5.51 1.28 -4.32
N CYS A 108 4.82 2.05 -5.15
CA CYS A 108 5.49 3.08 -5.95
C CYS A 108 5.74 4.37 -5.14
N LEU A 109 5.08 4.54 -4.00
CA LEU A 109 5.12 5.76 -3.21
C LEU A 109 6.26 5.76 -2.18
N SER A 110 6.63 6.95 -1.73
CA SER A 110 7.59 7.10 -0.64
C SER A 110 7.01 6.66 0.71
N ALA A 111 7.87 6.30 1.66
CA ALA A 111 7.45 5.93 3.02
C ALA A 111 6.58 7.01 3.71
N LYS A 112 6.86 8.29 3.43
CA LYS A 112 6.06 9.42 3.92
C LYS A 112 4.64 9.41 3.35
N GLN A 113 4.48 9.10 2.06
CA GLN A 113 3.17 9.05 1.41
C GLN A 113 2.38 7.81 1.83
N ILE A 114 3.04 6.66 1.99
CA ILE A 114 2.41 5.45 2.55
C ILE A 114 1.89 5.72 3.96
N LYS A 115 2.65 6.43 4.80
CA LYS A 115 2.18 6.89 6.10
C LYS A 115 0.89 7.71 5.99
N VAL A 116 0.82 8.68 5.06
CA VAL A 116 -0.38 9.49 4.82
C VAL A 116 -1.56 8.61 4.38
N LEU A 117 -1.33 7.64 3.49
CA LEU A 117 -2.36 6.68 3.06
C LEU A 117 -2.89 5.85 4.22
N ILE A 118 -2.02 5.31 5.08
CA ILE A 118 -2.43 4.51 6.24
C ILE A 118 -3.34 5.33 7.17
N TYR A 119 -2.99 6.58 7.48
CA TYR A 119 -3.85 7.46 8.27
C TYR A 119 -5.14 7.84 7.54
N GLY A 120 -5.07 8.06 6.24
CA GLY A 120 -6.22 8.45 5.43
C GLY A 120 -7.23 7.32 5.25
N ILE A 121 -6.81 6.08 5.09
CA ILE A 121 -7.71 4.92 5.00
C ILE A 121 -8.50 4.76 6.30
N ASN A 122 -7.84 5.00 7.44
CA ASN A 122 -8.47 5.00 8.78
C ASN A 122 -9.27 3.72 9.10
N ASP A 123 -8.82 2.59 8.55
CA ASP A 123 -9.39 1.26 8.78
C ASP A 123 -8.24 0.27 8.89
N VAL A 124 -8.15 -0.41 10.04
CA VAL A 124 -7.05 -1.33 10.35
C VAL A 124 -7.09 -2.56 9.46
N ASP A 125 -8.29 -3.07 9.16
CA ASP A 125 -8.45 -4.27 8.35
C ASP A 125 -8.06 -3.98 6.90
N HIS A 126 -8.51 -2.86 6.34
CA HIS A 126 -8.08 -2.44 4.99
C HIS A 126 -6.57 -2.24 4.89
N VAL A 127 -5.95 -1.60 5.88
CA VAL A 127 -4.49 -1.40 5.90
C VAL A 127 -3.76 -2.75 5.91
N LEU A 128 -4.25 -3.73 6.69
CA LEU A 128 -3.67 -5.06 6.73
C LEU A 128 -3.87 -5.83 5.42
N GLN A 129 -5.06 -5.78 4.82
CA GLN A 129 -5.29 -6.43 3.52
C GLN A 129 -4.36 -5.88 2.44
N ILE A 130 -4.12 -4.57 2.42
CA ILE A 130 -3.12 -3.97 1.52
C ILE A 130 -1.72 -4.47 1.86
N ALA A 131 -1.30 -4.39 3.13
CA ALA A 131 0.05 -4.75 3.55
C ALA A 131 0.43 -6.20 3.20
N ARG A 132 -0.53 -7.13 3.20
CA ARG A 132 -0.35 -8.54 2.79
C ARG A 132 0.18 -8.71 1.37
N HIS A 133 -0.15 -7.78 0.48
CA HIS A 133 0.21 -7.84 -0.93
C HIS A 133 1.48 -7.06 -1.26
N ILE A 134 2.04 -6.33 -0.29
CA ILE A 134 3.28 -5.59 -0.46
C ILE A 134 4.45 -6.57 -0.33
N VAL A 135 5.43 -6.42 -1.22
CA VAL A 135 6.65 -7.22 -1.29
C VAL A 135 7.80 -6.46 -0.62
N ASP A 136 7.84 -5.13 -0.74
CA ASP A 136 8.86 -4.29 -0.11
C ASP A 136 8.62 -4.09 1.39
N MET A 137 9.03 -5.09 2.19
CA MET A 137 8.95 -5.04 3.65
C MET A 137 9.78 -3.91 4.29
N PRO A 138 11.00 -3.58 3.80
CA PRO A 138 11.74 -2.40 4.27
C PRO A 138 10.95 -1.10 4.14
N LEU A 139 10.27 -0.87 3.02
CA LEU A 139 9.43 0.32 2.79
C LEU A 139 8.29 0.42 3.82
N ILE A 140 7.63 -0.69 4.13
CA ILE A 140 6.57 -0.72 5.15
C ILE A 140 7.12 -0.45 6.54
N SER A 141 8.25 -1.09 6.87
CA SER A 141 8.93 -0.89 8.14
C SER A 141 9.32 0.57 8.33
N GLU A 142 9.89 1.20 7.29
CA GLU A 142 10.26 2.62 7.30
C GLU A 142 9.05 3.54 7.48
N SER A 143 7.96 3.27 6.77
CA SER A 143 6.70 4.03 6.85
C SER A 143 6.13 4.01 8.28
N LEU A 144 6.26 2.89 8.98
CA LEU A 144 5.70 2.66 10.30
C LEU A 144 6.57 3.17 11.46
N ARG A 145 7.83 3.55 11.24
CA ARG A 145 8.78 3.96 12.31
C ARG A 145 8.27 5.09 13.21
N SER A 146 7.48 6.00 12.65
CA SER A 146 6.98 7.19 13.35
C SER A 146 5.55 7.06 13.88
N PHE A 147 4.98 5.85 13.86
CA PHE A 147 3.67 5.58 14.41
C PHE A 147 3.73 5.38 15.92
N SER A 148 2.61 5.71 16.59
CA SER A 148 2.49 5.53 18.03
C SER A 148 2.51 4.05 18.41
N THR A 149 2.97 3.73 19.62
CA THR A 149 3.03 2.34 20.11
C THR A 149 1.66 1.69 20.07
N GLY A 150 0.64 2.41 20.56
CA GLY A 150 -0.72 1.90 20.60
C GLY A 150 -1.29 1.55 19.23
N TYR A 151 -0.96 2.33 18.19
CA TYR A 151 -1.39 1.99 16.83
C TYR A 151 -0.64 0.77 16.27
N LEU A 152 0.66 0.67 16.53
CA LEU A 152 1.45 -0.51 16.16
C LEU A 152 0.96 -1.78 16.86
N CYS A 153 0.57 -1.69 18.15
CA CYS A 153 -0.06 -2.80 18.86
C CYS A 153 -1.37 -3.22 18.19
N LYS A 154 -2.26 -2.27 17.86
CA LYS A 154 -3.53 -2.56 17.16
C LYS A 154 -3.30 -3.26 15.81
N LEU A 155 -2.39 -2.75 15.00
CA LEU A 155 -2.02 -3.37 13.72
C LEU A 155 -1.49 -4.79 13.91
N THR A 156 -0.62 -4.97 14.90
CA THR A 156 -0.01 -6.28 15.20
C THR A 156 -1.07 -7.29 15.65
N GLU A 157 -1.96 -6.89 16.55
CA GLU A 157 -3.05 -7.75 17.04
C GLU A 157 -4.01 -8.15 15.93
N ALA A 158 -4.43 -7.19 15.10
CA ALA A 158 -5.25 -7.48 13.94
C ALA A 158 -4.53 -8.39 12.93
N ALA A 159 -3.22 -8.21 12.73
CA ALA A 159 -2.43 -9.10 11.87
C ALA A 159 -2.39 -10.54 12.41
N VAL A 160 -2.37 -10.74 13.73
CA VAL A 160 -2.41 -12.08 14.34
C VAL A 160 -3.77 -12.73 14.17
N LEU A 161 -4.87 -11.99 14.39
CA LEU A 161 -6.23 -12.49 14.15
C LEU A 161 -6.43 -12.93 12.70
N ASP A 162 -5.85 -12.18 11.78
CA ASP A 162 -5.90 -12.41 10.34
C ASP A 162 -4.83 -13.42 9.86
N ARG A 163 -4.11 -14.11 10.74
CA ARG A 163 -3.09 -15.13 10.41
C ARG A 163 -1.90 -14.60 9.57
N ASN A 164 -1.59 -13.31 9.66
CA ASN A 164 -0.44 -12.65 9.01
C ASN A 164 0.74 -12.44 9.96
N LEU A 165 0.91 -13.34 10.92
CA LEU A 165 1.95 -13.25 11.94
C LEU A 165 3.38 -13.07 11.37
N PRO A 166 3.80 -13.72 10.26
CA PRO A 166 5.12 -13.52 9.68
C PRO A 166 5.36 -12.08 9.19
N VAL A 167 4.34 -11.46 8.58
CA VAL A 167 4.43 -10.07 8.09
C VAL A 167 4.55 -9.12 9.28
N ALA A 168 3.75 -9.31 10.33
CA ALA A 168 3.84 -8.52 11.55
C ALA A 168 5.24 -8.62 12.20
N ALA A 169 5.80 -9.83 12.27
CA ALA A 169 7.15 -10.05 12.81
C ALA A 169 8.24 -9.37 11.96
N GLN A 170 8.15 -9.45 10.62
CA GLN A 170 9.10 -8.80 9.71
C GLN A 170 9.05 -7.27 9.82
N VAL A 171 7.85 -6.70 9.82
CA VAL A 171 7.63 -5.26 9.94
C VAL A 171 8.15 -4.72 11.27
N LEU A 172 7.85 -5.40 12.38
CA LEU A 172 8.35 -5.03 13.69
C LEU A 172 9.87 -5.24 13.79
N GLY A 173 10.41 -6.30 13.20
CA GLY A 173 11.84 -6.56 13.13
C GLY A 173 12.64 -5.47 12.40
N GLY A 174 12.00 -4.72 11.50
CA GLY A 174 12.58 -3.55 10.82
C GLY A 174 12.62 -2.26 11.67
N LEU A 175 12.04 -2.26 12.88
CA LEU A 175 12.07 -1.14 13.83
C LEU A 175 13.31 -1.21 14.73
N SER A 176 13.62 -0.12 15.43
CA SER A 176 14.69 -0.12 16.44
C SER A 176 14.34 -1.06 17.59
N LEU A 177 15.35 -1.68 18.22
CA LEU A 177 15.17 -2.61 19.33
C LEU A 177 14.32 -2.02 20.46
N ALA A 178 14.50 -0.73 20.77
CA ALA A 178 13.73 -0.05 21.80
C ALA A 178 12.24 0.02 21.44
N ARG A 179 11.92 0.31 20.18
CA ARG A 179 10.52 0.31 19.70
C ARG A 179 9.93 -1.09 19.65
N GLN A 180 10.72 -2.09 19.29
CA GLN A 180 10.27 -3.48 19.36
C GLN A 180 9.89 -3.86 20.79
N ALA A 181 10.72 -3.50 21.78
CA ALA A 181 10.44 -3.76 23.19
C ALA A 181 9.20 -3.01 23.68
N ASP A 182 9.05 -1.72 23.33
CA ASP A 182 7.85 -0.93 23.66
C ASP A 182 6.56 -1.56 23.11
N VAL A 183 6.59 -2.01 21.85
CA VAL A 183 5.43 -2.67 21.24
C VAL A 183 5.16 -4.00 21.95
N CYS A 184 6.18 -4.83 22.18
CA CYS A 184 6.04 -6.10 22.91
C CYS A 184 5.41 -5.91 24.30
N ALA A 185 5.81 -4.86 25.02
CA ALA A 185 5.26 -4.53 26.33
C ALA A 185 3.77 -4.12 26.29
N GLY A 186 3.30 -3.60 25.14
CA GLY A 186 1.93 -3.15 24.95
C GLY A 186 0.99 -4.15 24.26
N LEU A 187 1.45 -5.34 23.89
CA LEU A 187 0.63 -6.36 23.22
C LEU A 187 -0.16 -7.21 24.22
N GLN A 188 -1.32 -7.72 23.79
CA GLN A 188 -2.02 -8.77 24.54
C GLN A 188 -1.11 -10.00 24.75
N PRO A 189 -1.18 -10.67 25.92
CA PRO A 189 -0.33 -11.84 26.22
C PRO A 189 -0.44 -12.97 25.20
N SER A 190 -1.65 -13.22 24.66
CA SER A 190 -1.88 -14.25 23.64
C SER A 190 -1.19 -13.92 22.30
N THR A 191 -1.17 -12.64 21.93
CA THR A 191 -0.52 -12.13 20.72
C THR A 191 0.99 -12.17 20.86
N LEU A 192 1.49 -11.68 21.99
CA LEU A 192 2.90 -11.70 22.35
C LEU A 192 3.47 -13.12 22.30
N ARG A 193 2.75 -14.11 22.85
CA ARG A 193 3.18 -15.52 22.84
C ARG A 193 3.45 -16.06 21.43
N GLN A 194 2.63 -15.68 20.47
CA GLN A 194 2.77 -16.14 19.08
C GLN A 194 3.87 -15.36 18.35
N LEU A 195 3.95 -14.05 18.58
CA LEU A 195 4.85 -13.15 17.86
C LEU A 195 6.30 -13.21 18.35
N LEU A 196 6.49 -13.26 19.67
CA LEU A 196 7.80 -13.10 20.30
C LEU A 196 8.85 -14.13 19.82
N PRO A 197 8.53 -15.43 19.62
CA PRO A 197 9.48 -16.38 19.06
C PRO A 197 10.00 -15.96 17.68
N LEU A 198 9.10 -15.50 16.80
CA LEU A 198 9.48 -15.05 15.45
C LEU A 198 10.31 -13.77 15.50
N LEU A 199 9.94 -12.83 16.37
CA LEU A 199 10.66 -11.58 16.52
C LEU A 199 12.07 -11.78 17.10
N LEU A 200 12.23 -12.69 18.05
CA LEU A 200 13.53 -13.10 18.59
C LEU A 200 14.39 -13.81 17.54
N LEU A 201 13.82 -14.57 16.60
CA LEU A 201 14.57 -15.12 15.47
C LEU A 201 15.12 -14.03 14.54
N ILE A 202 14.40 -12.91 14.39
CA ILE A 202 14.79 -11.81 13.51
C ILE A 202 15.80 -10.86 14.20
N SER A 203 15.52 -10.48 15.45
CA SER A 203 16.28 -9.42 16.16
C SER A 203 17.25 -9.96 17.23
N GLY A 204 17.20 -11.26 17.51
CA GLY A 204 18.17 -11.98 18.33
C GLY A 204 18.29 -11.49 19.78
N GLU A 205 19.46 -11.72 20.35
CA GLU A 205 19.82 -11.37 21.74
C GLU A 205 19.77 -9.87 22.04
N GLY A 206 19.83 -9.02 21.01
CA GLY A 206 19.70 -7.56 21.16
C GLY A 206 18.32 -7.17 21.70
N LEU A 207 17.25 -7.78 21.18
CA LEU A 207 15.90 -7.55 21.66
C LEU A 207 15.72 -8.11 23.08
N ARG A 208 16.22 -9.33 23.33
CA ARG A 208 16.07 -10.00 24.63
C ARG A 208 16.56 -9.13 25.79
N LYS A 209 17.66 -8.41 25.61
CA LYS A 209 18.23 -7.49 26.62
C LYS A 209 17.39 -6.23 26.86
N GLN A 210 16.53 -5.85 25.92
CA GLN A 210 15.68 -4.65 26.02
C GLN A 210 14.25 -4.97 26.43
N LEU A 211 13.84 -6.24 26.41
CA LEU A 211 12.51 -6.63 26.88
C LEU A 211 12.39 -6.40 28.39
N PRO A 212 11.26 -5.85 28.88
CA PRO A 212 10.99 -5.77 30.30
C PRO A 212 10.98 -7.15 30.97
N GLU A 213 11.46 -7.25 32.21
CA GLU A 213 11.47 -8.52 32.96
C GLU A 213 10.07 -9.16 33.03
N ALA A 214 9.01 -8.35 33.21
CA ALA A 214 7.63 -8.83 33.21
C ALA A 214 7.23 -9.56 31.91
N VAL A 215 7.75 -9.11 30.76
CA VAL A 215 7.49 -9.71 29.44
C VAL A 215 8.25 -11.03 29.29
N LEU A 216 9.50 -11.07 29.76
CA LEU A 216 10.32 -12.29 29.77
C LEU A 216 9.73 -13.36 30.70
N GLU A 217 9.34 -12.98 31.92
CA GLU A 217 8.70 -13.91 32.87
C GLU A 217 7.38 -14.46 32.34
N LEU A 218 6.55 -13.62 31.69
CA LEU A 218 5.31 -14.07 31.07
C LEU A 218 5.58 -15.08 29.95
N PHE A 219 6.64 -14.88 29.17
CA PHE A 219 7.04 -15.81 28.12
C PHE A 219 7.55 -17.13 28.70
N GLU A 220 8.41 -17.08 29.73
CA GLU A 220 9.00 -18.26 30.37
C GLU A 220 7.95 -19.09 31.13
N LYS A 221 7.04 -18.44 31.87
CA LYS A 221 5.91 -19.10 32.57
C LYS A 221 4.93 -19.79 31.61
N GLN A 222 4.92 -19.42 30.33
CA GLN A 222 4.05 -20.00 29.32
C GLN A 222 4.73 -21.09 28.47
N LEU A 223 6.04 -21.29 28.62
CA LEU A 223 6.82 -22.38 28.02
C LEU A 223 6.92 -23.60 28.95
N ALA A 224 6.81 -23.38 30.27
CA ALA A 224 6.67 -24.42 31.29
C ALA A 224 5.26 -25.02 31.31
#